data_AF-A0A1B9JH80-F1
#
_entry.id   AF-A0A1B9JH80-F1
#
_cell.length_a   1.000
_cell.length_b   1.000
_cell.length_c   1.000
_cell.angle_alpha   90.00
_cell.angle_beta   90.00
_cell.angle_gamma   90.00
#
_symmetry.space_group_name_H-M   'P 1'
#
loop_
_entity.id
_entity.type
_entity.pdbx_description
1 polymer ?
#
loop_
_entity_poly.entity_id
_entity_poly.type
_entity_poly.pdbx_seq_one_letter_code
_entity_poly.pdbx_strand_id
1 'polypeptide(L)'
;MLISYLLLSLALFLFCFFKRWHLFCWLSYSVFLVCFLAIIPLPGEDKVKYTAPTQVVFRFDEHRFIQLTGYGCQGRMYYVDDQKQIYYELARHSAEVLTEPFAHMPEDYIFVPLSDYSAIDFSQDGGHSFETIHIETYEGMGSYQPTYHTVENIVVMNNQFFLKDKNRGIYRSPKPIGSAFTVLSATNEKYLEGHRQYKGYRWTDQPQTMPIMPANYPGWQRWQCDPSLKQPITVYNRYEPLIKLQAQLRHLLGVTEEAKHEKETN
;
A
#
# COMPACT_ATOMS: atom_id res chain seq x y z
N MET A 1 -35.06 -4.04 37.51
CA MET A 1 -34.16 -3.10 38.20
C MET A 1 -34.07 -1.75 37.46
N LEU A 2 -33.41 -1.68 36.30
CA LEU A 2 -33.19 -0.42 35.54
C LEU A 2 -34.48 0.33 35.13
N ILE A 3 -35.50 -0.38 34.64
CA ILE A 3 -36.81 0.20 34.28
C ILE A 3 -37.50 0.80 35.53
N SER A 4 -37.36 0.15 36.68
CA SER A 4 -37.92 0.62 37.95
C SER A 4 -37.25 1.93 38.39
N TYR A 5 -35.92 2.04 38.29
CA TYR A 5 -35.18 3.29 38.57
C TYR A 5 -35.53 4.41 37.60
N LEU A 6 -35.71 4.09 36.31
CA LEU A 6 -36.14 5.05 35.30
C LEU A 6 -37.52 5.65 35.66
N LEU A 7 -38.49 4.81 36.01
CA LEU A 7 -39.85 5.26 36.39
C LEU A 7 -39.84 6.06 37.70
N LEU A 8 -39.05 5.66 38.70
CA LEU A 8 -38.92 6.36 39.97
C LEU A 8 -38.28 7.74 39.79
N SER A 9 -37.21 7.84 39.00
CA SER A 9 -36.53 9.10 38.70
C SER A 9 -37.41 10.05 37.89
N LEU A 10 -38.25 9.54 36.99
CA LEU A 10 -39.25 10.34 36.26
C LEU A 10 -40.34 10.89 37.19
N ALA A 11 -40.88 10.06 38.09
CA ALA A 11 -41.89 10.49 39.05
C ALA A 11 -41.35 11.55 40.03
N LEU A 12 -40.12 11.36 40.53
CA LEU A 12 -39.42 12.32 41.39
C LEU A 12 -39.13 13.63 40.66
N PHE A 13 -38.74 13.58 39.39
CA PHE A 13 -38.53 14.77 38.57
C PHE A 13 -39.82 15.59 38.43
N LEU A 14 -40.92 14.94 38.05
CA LEU A 14 -42.23 15.61 37.90
C LEU A 14 -42.68 16.23 39.23
N PHE A 15 -42.55 15.51 40.33
CA PHE A 15 -42.89 16.02 41.67
C PHE A 15 -42.06 17.26 42.05
N CYS A 16 -40.74 17.21 41.86
CA CYS A 16 -39.85 18.34 42.15
C CYS A 16 -40.14 19.54 41.23
N PHE A 17 -40.49 19.28 39.97
CA PHE A 17 -40.81 20.32 38.98
C PHE A 17 -42.05 21.11 39.39
N PHE A 18 -43.13 20.42 39.76
CA PHE A 18 -44.34 21.07 40.27
C PHE A 18 -44.09 21.85 41.58
N LYS A 19 -43.15 21.39 42.41
CA LYS A 19 -42.78 22.04 43.67
C LYS A 19 -41.74 23.17 43.52
N ARG A 20 -41.26 23.46 42.30
CA ARG A 20 -40.18 24.42 41.98
C ARG A 20 -38.85 24.15 42.72
N TRP A 21 -38.54 22.89 42.99
CA TRP A 21 -37.30 22.49 43.65
C TRP A 21 -36.18 22.26 42.64
N HIS A 22 -35.67 23.36 42.08
CA HIS A 22 -34.74 23.35 40.94
C HIS A 22 -33.51 22.44 41.10
N LEU A 23 -32.92 22.37 42.29
CA LEU A 23 -31.73 21.54 42.55
C LEU A 23 -32.05 20.03 42.47
N PHE A 24 -33.16 19.61 43.08
CA PHE A 24 -33.61 18.20 43.08
C PHE A 24 -34.16 17.79 41.72
N CYS A 25 -34.77 18.72 40.97
CA CYS A 25 -35.14 18.50 39.57
C CYS A 25 -33.92 18.12 38.72
N TRP A 26 -32.82 18.87 38.83
CA TRP A 26 -31.61 18.60 38.05
C TRP A 26 -31.00 17.25 38.38
N LEU A 27 -30.87 16.92 39.68
CA LEU A 27 -30.36 15.61 40.11
C LEU A 27 -31.24 14.47 39.59
N SER A 28 -32.56 14.58 39.74
CA SER A 28 -33.50 13.55 39.28
C SER A 28 -33.47 13.36 37.77
N TYR A 29 -33.34 14.47 37.02
CA TYR A 29 -33.25 14.44 35.57
C TYR A 29 -31.92 13.84 35.08
N SER A 30 -30.80 14.15 35.73
CA SER A 30 -29.51 13.53 35.42
C SER A 30 -29.53 12.02 35.63
N VAL A 31 -30.13 11.54 36.72
CA VAL A 31 -30.30 10.10 36.99
C VAL A 31 -31.20 9.46 35.93
N PHE A 32 -32.29 10.14 35.53
CA PHE A 32 -33.16 9.68 34.45
C PHE A 32 -32.39 9.53 33.13
N LEU A 33 -31.59 10.52 32.72
CA LEU A 33 -30.81 10.47 31.48
C LEU A 33 -29.78 9.33 31.49
N VAL A 34 -29.09 9.11 32.60
CA VAL A 34 -28.12 8.01 32.73
C VAL A 34 -28.81 6.64 32.60
N CYS A 35 -29.95 6.46 33.28
CA CYS A 35 -30.75 5.23 33.17
C CYS A 35 -31.33 5.05 31.77
N PHE A 36 -31.79 6.14 31.13
CA PHE A 36 -32.34 6.12 29.79
C PHE A 36 -31.26 5.68 28.79
N LEU A 37 -30.10 6.34 28.80
CA LEU A 37 -28.97 6.00 27.93
C LEU A 37 -28.51 4.54 28.08
N ALA A 38 -28.58 3.97 29.28
CA ALA A 38 -28.23 2.57 29.53
C ALA A 38 -29.23 1.56 28.90
N ILE A 39 -30.48 1.96 28.63
CA ILE A 39 -31.56 1.03 28.24
C ILE A 39 -32.05 1.25 26.79
N ILE A 40 -31.83 2.44 26.19
CA ILE A 40 -32.30 2.73 24.83
C ILE A 40 -31.84 1.62 23.86
N PRO A 41 -32.76 0.98 23.12
CA PRO A 41 -32.39 0.03 22.08
C PRO A 41 -31.65 0.77 20.97
N LEU A 42 -30.44 0.31 20.65
CA LEU A 42 -29.67 0.81 19.53
C LEU A 42 -29.96 -0.07 18.32
N PRO A 43 -30.43 0.48 17.18
CA PRO A 43 -30.59 -0.30 15.96
C PRO A 43 -29.20 -0.66 15.42
N GLY A 44 -28.67 -1.81 15.82
CA GLY A 44 -27.36 -2.29 15.38
C GLY A 44 -27.47 -3.00 14.04
N GLU A 45 -27.30 -2.25 12.94
CA GLU A 45 -27.02 -2.88 11.65
C GLU A 45 -25.51 -2.77 11.39
N ASP A 46 -24.85 -3.93 11.43
CA ASP A 46 -23.44 -4.05 11.11
C ASP A 46 -23.24 -3.75 9.61
N LYS A 47 -22.40 -2.76 9.29
CA LYS A 47 -22.06 -2.47 7.90
C LYS A 47 -20.82 -3.23 7.50
N VAL A 48 -20.99 -4.11 6.53
CA VAL A 48 -19.89 -4.85 5.91
C VAL A 48 -19.20 -3.96 4.88
N LYS A 49 -17.92 -3.64 5.10
CA LYS A 49 -17.07 -2.94 4.13
C LYS A 49 -16.09 -3.93 3.51
N TYR A 50 -16.23 -4.09 2.20
CA TYR A 50 -15.35 -4.84 1.34
C TYR A 50 -14.19 -3.94 0.90
N THR A 51 -12.96 -4.31 1.22
CA THR A 51 -11.75 -3.59 0.78
C THR A 51 -10.89 -4.48 -0.09
N ALA A 52 -10.30 -3.93 -1.16
CA ALA A 52 -9.42 -4.72 -2.01
C ALA A 52 -8.26 -5.32 -1.19
N PRO A 53 -7.87 -6.58 -1.43
CA PRO A 53 -6.81 -7.21 -0.69
C PRO A 53 -5.47 -6.52 -0.99
N THR A 54 -4.59 -6.53 0.01
CA THR A 54 -3.29 -5.86 -0.05
C THR A 54 -2.20 -6.88 0.26
N GLN A 55 -1.15 -6.92 -0.55
CA GLN A 55 -0.03 -7.84 -0.38
C GLN A 55 1.29 -7.22 -0.81
N VAL A 56 2.38 -7.70 -0.23
CA VAL A 56 3.74 -7.39 -0.67
C VAL A 56 4.04 -8.23 -1.90
N VAL A 57 4.31 -7.58 -3.03
CA VAL A 57 4.56 -8.25 -4.32
C VAL A 57 6.03 -8.29 -4.71
N PHE A 58 6.86 -7.45 -4.08
CA PHE A 58 8.31 -7.50 -4.24
C PHE A 58 9.01 -6.97 -2.98
N ARG A 59 10.16 -7.53 -2.61
CA ARG A 59 10.99 -7.04 -1.50
C ARG A 59 12.39 -6.68 -2.00
N PHE A 60 12.83 -5.46 -1.70
CA PHE A 60 14.21 -5.03 -1.93
C PHE A 60 15.10 -5.51 -0.78
N ASP A 61 14.59 -5.40 0.45
CA ASP A 61 15.20 -5.86 1.68
C ASP A 61 14.13 -6.04 2.79
N GLU A 62 14.53 -6.00 4.06
CA GLU A 62 13.66 -6.14 5.23
C GLU A 62 12.63 -5.01 5.36
N HIS A 63 13.01 -3.78 5.01
CA HIS A 63 12.22 -2.57 5.30
C HIS A 63 11.60 -1.95 4.04
N ARG A 64 12.12 -2.29 2.86
CA ARG A 64 11.68 -1.73 1.58
C ARG A 64 11.02 -2.76 0.68
N PHE A 65 9.82 -2.43 0.22
CA PHE A 65 9.03 -3.35 -0.59
C PHE A 65 8.03 -2.64 -1.50
N ILE A 66 7.53 -3.39 -2.48
CA ILE A 66 6.41 -2.99 -3.31
C ILE A 66 5.14 -3.64 -2.76
N GLN A 67 4.14 -2.83 -2.49
CA GLN A 67 2.83 -3.25 -2.05
C GLN A 67 1.81 -3.08 -3.19
N LEU A 68 0.99 -4.10 -3.40
CA LEU A 68 -0.12 -4.08 -4.35
C LEU A 68 -1.45 -4.18 -3.59
N THR A 69 -2.38 -3.27 -3.90
CA THR A 69 -3.77 -3.32 -3.45
C THR A 69 -4.69 -3.49 -4.67
N GLY A 70 -5.30 -4.67 -4.82
CA GLY A 70 -6.03 -5.00 -6.03
C GLY A 70 -6.45 -6.47 -6.13
N TYR A 71 -6.86 -6.92 -7.31
CA TYR A 71 -7.35 -8.27 -7.56
C TYR A 71 -6.56 -8.94 -8.68
N GLY A 72 -6.37 -10.26 -8.61
CA GLY A 72 -5.72 -11.01 -9.69
C GLY A 72 -4.33 -10.47 -10.05
N CYS A 73 -3.57 -9.99 -9.05
CA CYS A 73 -2.24 -9.40 -9.25
C CYS A 73 -2.21 -8.10 -10.06
N GLN A 74 -3.35 -7.40 -10.15
CA GLN A 74 -3.48 -6.09 -10.77
C GLN A 74 -4.13 -5.08 -9.82
N GLY A 75 -3.67 -3.83 -9.83
CA GLY A 75 -4.31 -2.74 -9.09
C GLY A 75 -3.41 -1.55 -8.79
N ARG A 76 -3.55 -1.04 -7.55
CA ARG A 76 -2.77 0.08 -7.02
C ARG A 76 -1.44 -0.41 -6.51
N MET A 77 -0.36 0.27 -6.88
CA MET A 77 1.00 -0.12 -6.52
C MET A 77 1.71 0.99 -5.77
N TYR A 78 2.41 0.60 -4.72
CA TYR A 78 3.11 1.51 -3.82
C TYR A 78 4.52 1.03 -3.56
N TYR A 79 5.47 1.97 -3.54
CA TYR A 79 6.74 1.76 -2.88
C TYR A 79 6.59 2.12 -1.39
N VAL A 80 7.10 1.25 -0.53
CA VAL A 80 7.04 1.43 0.92
C VAL A 80 8.44 1.25 1.50
N ASP A 81 8.85 2.18 2.35
CA ASP A 81 10.01 2.07 3.24
C ASP A 81 9.54 2.30 4.67
N ASP A 82 9.42 1.22 5.44
CA ASP A 82 8.92 1.28 6.82
C ASP A 82 9.91 1.99 7.75
N GLN A 83 11.21 1.94 7.48
CA GLN A 83 12.21 2.57 8.33
C GLN A 83 12.20 4.09 8.17
N LYS A 84 12.04 4.57 6.91
CA LYS A 84 11.97 5.99 6.59
C LYS A 84 10.56 6.56 6.60
N GLN A 85 9.55 5.73 6.86
CA GLN A 85 8.13 6.08 6.84
C GLN A 85 7.69 6.67 5.48
N ILE A 86 8.18 6.07 4.39
CA ILE A 86 7.85 6.47 3.02
C ILE A 86 6.73 5.57 2.51
N TYR A 87 5.72 6.20 1.91
CA TYR A 87 4.64 5.53 1.22
C TYR A 87 4.34 6.29 -0.08
N TYR A 88 4.90 5.81 -1.19
CA TYR A 88 4.82 6.47 -2.49
C TYR A 88 3.92 5.70 -3.45
N GLU A 89 2.96 6.38 -4.08
CA GLU A 89 2.07 5.78 -5.09
C GLU A 89 2.78 5.73 -6.45
N LEU A 90 3.18 4.53 -6.88
CA LEU A 90 3.78 4.31 -8.20
C LEU A 90 2.70 4.28 -9.28
N ALA A 91 1.59 3.58 -9.02
CA ALA A 91 0.51 3.44 -9.99
C ALA A 91 -0.88 3.46 -9.35
N ARG A 92 -1.80 4.18 -9.99
CA ARG A 92 -3.14 4.46 -9.45
C ARG A 92 -4.16 3.35 -9.65
N HIS A 93 -4.15 2.59 -10.76
CA HIS A 93 -5.26 1.67 -11.04
C HIS A 93 -4.91 0.41 -11.84
N SER A 94 -3.75 0.36 -12.51
CA SER A 94 -3.53 -0.60 -13.60
C SER A 94 -2.16 -1.27 -13.56
N ALA A 95 -1.45 -1.21 -12.44
CA ALA A 95 -0.17 -1.90 -12.36
C ALA A 95 -0.40 -3.39 -12.14
N GLU A 96 0.35 -4.19 -12.88
CA GLU A 96 0.42 -5.63 -12.81
C GLU A 96 1.82 -6.06 -12.35
N VAL A 97 1.90 -7.17 -11.62
CA VAL A 97 3.18 -7.73 -11.19
C VAL A 97 4.01 -8.23 -12.37
N LEU A 98 5.32 -8.08 -12.29
CA LEU A 98 6.23 -8.58 -13.32
C LEU A 98 6.31 -10.11 -13.27
N THR A 99 6.37 -10.76 -14.43
CA THR A 99 6.47 -12.23 -14.50
C THR A 99 7.91 -12.73 -14.63
N GLU A 100 8.78 -11.87 -15.15
CA GLU A 100 10.16 -12.13 -15.49
C GLU A 100 11.05 -12.04 -14.24
N PRO A 101 12.18 -12.76 -14.21
CA PRO A 101 13.20 -12.56 -13.19
C PRO A 101 13.56 -11.07 -13.05
N PHE A 102 13.51 -10.61 -11.81
CA PHE A 102 13.78 -9.22 -11.44
C PHE A 102 14.47 -9.22 -10.09
N ALA A 103 15.69 -8.70 -10.05
CA ALA A 103 16.44 -8.55 -8.81
C ALA A 103 16.96 -7.11 -8.71
N HIS A 104 16.80 -6.52 -7.55
CA HIS A 104 17.16 -5.13 -7.30
C HIS A 104 17.95 -5.00 -6.00
N MET A 105 19.18 -4.49 -6.07
CA MET A 105 20.03 -4.28 -4.91
C MET A 105 19.50 -3.14 -4.04
N PRO A 106 19.45 -3.32 -2.71
CA PRO A 106 18.91 -2.36 -1.77
C PRO A 106 19.81 -1.11 -1.62
N GLU A 107 19.80 -0.22 -2.60
CA GLU A 107 20.57 1.02 -2.68
C GLU A 107 19.65 2.26 -2.69
N ASP A 108 20.20 3.48 -2.70
CA ASP A 108 19.37 4.70 -2.71
C ASP A 108 18.63 4.88 -4.05
N TYR A 109 19.15 4.33 -5.14
CA TYR A 109 18.47 4.41 -6.42
C TYR A 109 17.48 3.27 -6.56
N ILE A 110 16.19 3.61 -6.56
CA ILE A 110 15.11 2.65 -6.74
C ILE A 110 14.70 2.65 -8.20
N PHE A 111 14.46 1.46 -8.76
CA PHE A 111 14.03 1.29 -10.14
C PHE A 111 12.92 0.25 -10.17
N VAL A 112 11.77 0.61 -10.70
CA VAL A 112 10.59 -0.24 -10.81
C VAL A 112 10.10 -0.17 -12.25
N PRO A 113 10.31 -1.23 -13.05
CA PRO A 113 9.75 -1.28 -14.40
C PRO A 113 8.22 -1.19 -14.37
N LEU A 114 7.65 -0.52 -15.36
CA LEU A 114 6.22 -0.64 -15.65
C LEU A 114 5.92 -2.06 -16.11
N SER A 115 4.68 -2.50 -15.90
CA SER A 115 4.23 -3.87 -16.18
C SER A 115 4.37 -4.30 -17.64
N ASP A 116 4.36 -3.36 -18.57
CA ASP A 116 4.55 -3.59 -20.00
C ASP A 116 6.01 -3.45 -20.47
N TYR A 117 6.93 -3.15 -19.54
CA TYR A 117 8.35 -2.89 -19.79
C TYR A 117 8.65 -1.68 -20.68
N SER A 118 7.65 -0.83 -20.92
CA SER A 118 7.79 0.38 -21.75
C SER A 118 8.63 1.47 -21.10
N ALA A 119 8.63 1.50 -19.76
CA ALA A 119 9.25 2.53 -18.97
C ALA A 119 9.68 1.99 -17.60
N ILE A 120 10.42 2.81 -16.87
CA ILE A 120 10.88 2.54 -15.52
C ILE A 120 10.53 3.75 -14.66
N ASP A 121 9.84 3.52 -13.56
CA ASP A 121 9.76 4.48 -12.47
C ASP A 121 11.06 4.39 -11.67
N PHE A 122 11.76 5.49 -11.52
CA PHE A 122 13.02 5.53 -10.79
C PHE A 122 13.03 6.65 -9.75
N SER A 123 13.74 6.39 -8.66
CA SER A 123 14.02 7.35 -7.60
C SER A 123 15.52 7.43 -7.40
N GLN A 124 16.03 8.64 -7.17
CA GLN A 124 17.44 8.88 -6.80
C GLN A 124 17.60 9.25 -5.32
N ASP A 125 16.48 9.43 -4.62
CA ASP A 125 16.42 9.98 -3.27
C ASP A 125 15.92 8.94 -2.24
N GLY A 126 16.12 7.65 -2.52
CA GLY A 126 15.70 6.56 -1.63
C GLY A 126 14.19 6.34 -1.59
N GLY A 127 13.46 6.82 -2.59
CA GLY A 127 12.02 6.62 -2.78
C GLY A 127 11.13 7.78 -2.31
N HIS A 128 11.68 8.95 -1.99
CA HIS A 128 10.85 10.12 -1.61
C HIS A 128 10.13 10.71 -2.82
N SER A 129 10.76 10.65 -4.00
CA SER A 129 10.16 11.03 -5.27
C SER A 129 10.51 10.01 -6.35
N PHE A 130 9.61 9.85 -7.32
CA PHE A 130 9.83 9.01 -8.50
C PHE A 130 9.56 9.81 -9.77
N GLU A 131 10.36 9.55 -10.78
CA GLU A 131 10.19 10.00 -12.16
C GLU A 131 10.05 8.78 -13.08
N THR A 132 9.34 8.93 -14.19
CA THR A 132 9.16 7.84 -15.17
C THR A 132 10.02 8.10 -16.40
N ILE A 133 10.78 7.09 -16.84
CA ILE A 133 11.58 7.15 -18.08
C ILE A 133 11.21 6.03 -19.03
N HIS A 134 10.94 6.38 -20.28
CA HIS A 134 10.66 5.40 -21.32
C HIS A 134 11.94 4.66 -21.73
N ILE A 135 11.85 3.34 -21.86
CA ILE A 135 12.89 2.49 -22.43
C ILE A 135 12.74 2.52 -23.96
N GLU A 136 13.03 3.67 -24.56
CA GLU A 136 13.13 3.81 -26.01
C GLU A 136 14.59 3.74 -26.45
N THR A 137 14.87 2.84 -27.38
CA THR A 137 16.22 2.63 -27.91
C THR A 137 16.23 2.83 -29.41
N TYR A 138 17.23 3.57 -29.91
CA TYR A 138 17.39 3.88 -31.34
C TYR A 138 18.41 2.94 -31.99
N GLU A 139 18.01 1.70 -32.24
CA GLU A 139 18.91 0.66 -32.77
C GLU A 139 18.96 0.62 -34.30
N GLY A 140 19.46 1.65 -35.00
CA GLY A 140 19.80 1.62 -36.45
C GLY A 140 18.69 1.18 -37.46
N MET A 141 17.52 0.74 -36.99
CA MET A 141 16.40 0.10 -37.68
C MET A 141 15.05 0.67 -37.20
N GLY A 142 15.05 1.74 -36.39
CA GLY A 142 13.84 2.36 -35.82
C GLY A 142 13.87 2.43 -34.30
N SER A 143 12.80 2.99 -33.72
CA SER A 143 12.57 2.95 -32.27
C SER A 143 12.23 1.52 -31.85
N TYR A 144 12.90 1.02 -30.81
CA TYR A 144 12.58 -0.24 -30.15
C TYR A 144 12.21 0.00 -28.70
N GLN A 145 11.16 -0.68 -28.27
CA GLN A 145 10.64 -0.68 -26.92
C GLN A 145 10.49 -2.14 -26.44
N PRO A 146 11.06 -2.52 -25.28
CA PRO A 146 10.89 -3.85 -24.72
C PRO A 146 9.42 -4.15 -24.37
N THR A 147 9.11 -5.45 -24.33
CA THR A 147 7.80 -5.98 -23.92
C THR A 147 8.01 -7.25 -23.12
N TYR A 148 6.97 -7.73 -22.45
CA TYR A 148 7.02 -9.01 -21.72
C TYR A 148 7.47 -10.20 -22.61
N HIS A 149 7.21 -10.16 -23.92
CA HIS A 149 7.70 -11.19 -24.83
C HIS A 149 9.21 -11.17 -25.05
N THR A 150 9.84 -10.00 -24.96
CA THR A 150 11.25 -9.81 -25.31
C THR A 150 12.18 -9.73 -24.11
N VAL A 151 11.66 -9.32 -22.94
CA VAL A 151 12.43 -9.28 -21.70
C VAL A 151 12.70 -10.69 -21.18
N GLU A 152 13.96 -10.95 -20.80
CA GLU A 152 14.43 -12.21 -20.23
C GLU A 152 14.73 -12.08 -18.73
N ASN A 153 15.42 -11.01 -18.34
CA ASN A 153 15.87 -10.80 -16.97
C ASN A 153 16.18 -9.31 -16.74
N ILE A 154 15.91 -8.81 -15.55
CA ILE A 154 16.27 -7.46 -15.13
C ILE A 154 17.07 -7.52 -13.83
N VAL A 155 18.20 -6.83 -13.82
CA VAL A 155 19.03 -6.69 -12.63
C VAL A 155 19.32 -5.21 -12.39
N VAL A 156 19.18 -4.78 -11.14
CA VAL A 156 19.59 -3.43 -10.73
C VAL A 156 20.65 -3.56 -9.66
N MET A 157 21.83 -3.00 -9.93
CA MET A 157 23.00 -3.14 -9.07
C MET A 157 23.94 -1.96 -9.27
N ASN A 158 24.53 -1.47 -8.17
CA ASN A 158 25.46 -0.35 -8.16
C ASN A 158 24.88 0.92 -8.83
N ASN A 159 23.63 1.27 -8.50
CA ASN A 159 22.85 2.39 -8.99
C ASN A 159 22.67 2.41 -10.52
N GLN A 160 22.62 1.21 -11.12
CA GLN A 160 22.50 1.03 -12.55
C GLN A 160 21.47 -0.06 -12.87
N PHE A 161 20.61 0.21 -13.84
CA PHE A 161 19.62 -0.71 -14.37
C PHE A 161 20.22 -1.53 -15.51
N PHE A 162 19.95 -2.83 -15.54
CA PHE A 162 20.31 -3.76 -16.62
C PHE A 162 19.10 -4.57 -17.04
N LEU A 163 18.88 -4.69 -18.35
CA LEU A 163 17.81 -5.50 -18.94
C LEU A 163 18.41 -6.43 -19.99
N LYS A 164 18.19 -7.73 -19.83
CA LYS A 164 18.49 -8.73 -20.84
C LYS A 164 17.30 -8.91 -21.75
N ASP A 165 17.51 -8.68 -23.03
CA ASP A 165 16.57 -8.96 -24.10
C ASP A 165 16.92 -10.30 -24.77
N LYS A 166 15.90 -11.12 -25.02
CA LYS A 166 16.04 -12.45 -25.64
C LYS A 166 16.70 -12.40 -27.01
N ASN A 167 16.49 -11.32 -27.76
CA ASN A 167 16.91 -11.19 -29.16
C ASN A 167 18.00 -10.13 -29.37
N ARG A 168 18.11 -9.13 -28.48
CA ARG A 168 18.92 -7.92 -28.70
C ARG A 168 20.07 -7.73 -27.69
N GLY A 169 20.26 -8.65 -26.76
CA GLY A 169 21.40 -8.61 -25.83
C GLY A 169 21.10 -7.82 -24.56
N ILE A 170 22.11 -7.12 -24.03
CA ILE A 170 22.00 -6.42 -22.73
C ILE A 170 21.86 -4.92 -22.97
N TYR A 171 20.85 -4.37 -22.31
CA TYR A 171 20.59 -2.95 -22.19
C TYR A 171 20.98 -2.48 -20.80
N ARG A 172 21.42 -1.23 -20.67
CA ARG A 172 21.75 -0.64 -19.37
C ARG A 172 21.48 0.86 -19.28
N SER A 173 21.18 1.34 -18.08
CA SER A 173 21.12 2.78 -17.82
C SER A 173 22.52 3.38 -17.67
N PRO A 174 22.66 4.72 -17.79
CA PRO A 174 23.79 5.46 -17.27
C PRO A 174 24.04 5.27 -15.78
N LYS A 175 25.29 5.54 -15.33
CA LYS A 175 25.73 5.59 -13.94
C LYS A 175 26.51 6.89 -13.62
N PRO A 176 25.99 7.81 -12.79
CA PRO A 176 24.63 7.82 -12.24
C PRO A 176 23.60 8.07 -13.34
N ILE A 177 22.34 7.67 -13.11
CA ILE A 177 21.23 8.13 -13.95
C ILE A 177 21.16 9.66 -13.89
N GLY A 178 21.00 10.33 -15.04
CA GLY A 178 21.09 11.80 -15.19
C GLY A 178 20.17 12.34 -16.29
N SER A 179 20.18 13.66 -16.51
CA SER A 179 19.12 14.45 -17.17
C SER A 179 18.97 14.34 -18.70
N ALA A 180 19.39 13.24 -19.34
CA ALA A 180 19.35 13.14 -20.81
C ALA A 180 19.10 11.73 -21.39
N PHE A 181 18.55 10.82 -20.59
CA PHE A 181 17.94 9.51 -20.91
C PHE A 181 18.38 8.77 -22.20
N THR A 182 18.97 7.58 -22.03
CA THR A 182 18.71 6.40 -22.88
C THR A 182 19.17 5.17 -22.11
N VAL A 183 18.30 4.16 -21.97
CA VAL A 183 18.74 2.80 -21.64
C VAL A 183 19.38 2.24 -22.91
N LEU A 184 20.70 2.05 -22.89
CA LEU A 184 21.49 1.79 -24.09
C LEU A 184 21.80 0.31 -24.25
N SER A 185 21.63 -0.22 -25.46
CA SER A 185 22.31 -1.43 -25.89
C SER A 185 23.75 -1.12 -26.29
N ALA A 186 24.60 -2.15 -26.34
CA ALA A 186 25.97 -2.02 -26.84
C ALA A 186 26.04 -1.44 -28.27
N THR A 187 25.04 -1.76 -29.11
CA THR A 187 24.94 -1.24 -30.48
C THR A 187 24.67 0.27 -30.49
N ASN A 188 23.74 0.75 -29.63
CA ASN A 188 23.43 2.18 -29.54
C ASN A 188 24.58 2.99 -28.98
N GLU A 189 25.30 2.44 -28.01
CA GLU A 189 26.49 3.08 -27.45
C GLU A 189 27.53 3.35 -28.54
N LYS A 190 27.85 2.35 -29.36
CA LYS A 190 28.77 2.48 -30.50
C LYS A 190 28.28 3.48 -31.55
N TYR A 191 26.98 3.53 -31.81
CA TYR A 191 26.39 4.52 -32.73
C TYR A 191 26.55 5.94 -32.19
N LEU A 192 26.29 6.15 -30.89
CA LEU A 192 26.37 7.44 -30.23
C LEU A 192 27.81 7.93 -30.00
N GLU A 193 28.79 7.03 -29.88
CA GLU A 193 30.22 7.40 -29.82
C GLU A 193 30.67 8.27 -31.00
N GLY A 194 30.08 8.05 -32.19
CA GLY A 194 30.35 8.85 -33.39
C GLY A 194 29.66 10.21 -33.45
N HIS A 195 28.71 10.50 -32.54
CA HIS A 195 27.88 11.70 -32.58
C HIS A 195 28.44 12.79 -31.64
N ARG A 196 28.79 13.96 -32.20
CA ARG A 196 29.35 15.12 -31.45
C ARG A 196 28.44 15.65 -30.34
N GLN A 197 27.17 15.27 -30.31
CA GLN A 197 26.18 15.70 -29.31
C GLN A 197 26.07 14.74 -28.12
N TYR A 198 26.68 13.55 -28.16
CA TYR A 198 26.73 12.68 -26.99
C TYR A 198 27.73 13.22 -25.96
N LYS A 199 27.22 13.99 -24.99
CA LYS A 199 27.96 14.49 -23.82
C LYS A 199 27.85 13.55 -22.61
N GLY A 200 27.28 12.35 -22.79
CA GLY A 200 27.15 11.35 -21.73
C GLY A 200 28.51 10.82 -21.27
N TYR A 201 28.57 10.33 -20.03
CA TYR A 201 29.77 9.66 -19.53
C TYR A 201 30.08 8.46 -20.43
N ARG A 202 31.32 8.40 -20.94
CA ARG A 202 31.83 7.24 -21.68
C ARG A 202 31.85 6.06 -20.71
N TRP A 203 31.03 5.06 -20.94
CA TRP A 203 31.03 3.84 -20.13
C TRP A 203 32.30 3.07 -20.48
N THR A 204 33.26 3.04 -19.55
CA THR A 204 34.55 2.38 -19.77
C THR A 204 34.45 0.86 -19.64
N ASP A 205 33.37 0.38 -19.03
CA ASP A 205 32.97 -1.01 -18.92
C ASP A 205 31.86 -1.30 -19.92
N GLN A 206 31.94 -2.36 -20.73
CA GLN A 206 30.83 -2.86 -21.55
C GLN A 206 30.51 -4.29 -21.11
N PRO A 207 29.51 -4.47 -20.22
CA PRO A 207 29.20 -5.78 -19.67
C PRO A 207 28.66 -6.69 -20.78
N GLN A 208 29.41 -7.76 -21.05
CA GLN A 208 29.00 -8.82 -21.98
C GLN A 208 27.99 -9.79 -21.33
N THR A 209 27.90 -9.76 -20.01
CA THR A 209 27.05 -10.64 -19.19
C THR A 209 26.26 -9.81 -18.18
N MET A 210 25.08 -10.32 -17.80
CA MET A 210 24.30 -9.70 -16.73
C MET A 210 25.09 -9.74 -15.42
N PRO A 211 25.00 -8.69 -14.57
CA PRO A 211 25.57 -8.75 -13.23
C PRO A 211 24.92 -9.87 -12.42
N ILE A 212 25.74 -10.52 -11.59
CA ILE A 212 25.32 -11.64 -10.76
C ILE A 212 25.08 -11.12 -9.34
N MET A 213 23.89 -11.36 -8.80
CA MET A 213 23.58 -10.98 -7.42
C MET A 213 24.53 -11.68 -6.44
N PRO A 214 25.01 -10.98 -5.40
CA PRO A 214 25.89 -11.57 -4.41
C PRO A 214 25.16 -12.66 -3.60
N ALA A 215 25.91 -13.61 -3.05
CA ALA A 215 25.33 -14.75 -2.33
C ALA A 215 24.49 -14.35 -1.10
N ASN A 216 24.75 -13.19 -0.51
CA ASN A 216 24.03 -12.63 0.64
C ASN A 216 22.96 -11.61 0.23
N TYR A 217 22.47 -11.64 -1.01
CA TYR A 217 21.41 -10.75 -1.48
C TYR A 217 20.13 -10.92 -0.64
N PRO A 218 19.63 -9.86 0.05
CA PRO A 218 18.50 -9.98 0.97
C PRO A 218 17.13 -9.88 0.29
N GLY A 219 17.08 -9.34 -0.94
CA GLY A 219 15.84 -9.10 -1.66
C GLY A 219 15.31 -10.31 -2.41
N TRP A 220 14.15 -10.15 -3.04
CA TRP A 220 13.56 -11.17 -3.90
C TRP A 220 14.17 -11.11 -5.30
N GLN A 221 14.30 -12.27 -5.95
CA GLN A 221 14.79 -12.38 -7.34
C GLN A 221 13.66 -12.42 -8.38
N ARG A 222 12.42 -12.29 -7.92
CA ARG A 222 11.22 -12.18 -8.75
C ARG A 222 10.10 -11.59 -7.91
N TRP A 223 9.12 -11.05 -8.60
CA TRP A 223 7.87 -10.66 -8.00
C TRP A 223 7.08 -11.91 -7.59
N GLN A 224 6.29 -11.76 -6.54
CA GLN A 224 5.42 -12.82 -6.03
C GLN A 224 4.03 -12.22 -5.88
N CYS A 225 3.00 -13.00 -6.21
CA CYS A 225 1.63 -12.57 -5.99
C CYS A 225 0.73 -13.78 -5.82
N ASP A 226 -0.18 -13.67 -4.85
CA ASP A 226 -1.31 -14.57 -4.72
C ASP A 226 -2.52 -13.97 -5.46
N PRO A 227 -2.89 -14.47 -6.65
CA PRO A 227 -4.06 -14.00 -7.38
C PRO A 227 -5.38 -14.39 -6.69
N SER A 228 -5.35 -15.38 -5.78
CA SER A 228 -6.50 -15.89 -5.04
C SER A 228 -6.70 -15.22 -3.68
N LEU A 229 -5.91 -14.18 -3.39
CA LEU A 229 -5.93 -13.51 -2.10
C LEU A 229 -7.34 -13.00 -1.78
N LYS A 230 -7.88 -13.51 -0.66
CA LYS A 230 -9.26 -13.25 -0.28
C LYS A 230 -9.44 -11.80 0.15
N GLN A 231 -10.61 -11.28 -0.18
CA GLN A 231 -11.00 -9.94 0.20
C GLN A 231 -11.10 -9.81 1.73
N PRO A 232 -10.40 -8.85 2.37
CA PRO A 232 -10.65 -8.54 3.76
C PRO A 232 -12.04 -7.94 3.94
N ILE A 233 -12.76 -8.49 4.91
CA ILE A 233 -14.08 -8.04 5.31
C ILE A 233 -13.93 -7.26 6.62
N THR A 234 -14.19 -5.96 6.58
CA THR A 234 -14.24 -5.13 7.78
C THR A 234 -15.68 -4.89 8.15
N VAL A 235 -16.10 -5.44 9.29
CA VAL A 235 -17.44 -5.18 9.86
C VAL A 235 -17.35 -3.93 10.72
N TYR A 236 -18.02 -2.85 10.32
CA TYR A 236 -18.11 -1.63 11.09
C TYR A 236 -19.50 -1.53 11.72
N ASN A 237 -19.54 -1.54 13.05
CA ASN A 237 -20.75 -1.24 13.79
C ASN A 237 -20.77 0.26 14.13
N ARG A 238 -21.70 1.01 13.51
CA ARG A 238 -21.85 2.46 13.75
C ARG A 238 -22.06 2.79 15.23
N TYR A 239 -22.67 1.89 15.99
CA TYR A 239 -23.02 2.08 17.38
C TYR A 239 -22.00 1.46 18.34
N GLU A 240 -20.89 0.87 17.87
CA GLU A 240 -19.87 0.25 18.74
C GLU A 240 -19.41 1.15 19.90
N PRO A 241 -19.11 2.45 19.69
CA PRO A 241 -18.71 3.32 20.79
C PRO A 241 -19.85 3.51 21.81
N LEU A 242 -21.08 3.58 21.34
CA LEU A 242 -22.26 3.77 22.19
C LEU A 242 -22.63 2.48 22.93
N ILE A 243 -22.43 1.32 22.31
CA ILE A 243 -22.58 -0.01 22.94
C ILE A 243 -21.54 -0.17 24.05
N LYS A 244 -20.28 0.21 23.82
CA LYS A 244 -19.22 0.24 24.86
C LYS A 244 -19.61 1.16 26.01
N LEU A 245 -20.12 2.35 25.72
CA LEU A 245 -20.61 3.30 26.74
C LEU A 245 -21.79 2.71 27.53
N GLN A 246 -22.77 2.09 26.86
CA GLN A 246 -23.91 1.43 27.52
C GLN A 246 -23.45 0.31 28.44
N ALA A 247 -22.49 -0.51 28.02
CA ALA A 247 -21.92 -1.57 28.85
C ALA A 247 -21.25 -1.01 30.11
N GLN A 248 -20.47 0.08 29.97
CA GLN A 248 -19.86 0.78 31.12
C GLN A 248 -20.92 1.36 32.07
N LEU A 249 -21.97 1.98 31.54
CA LEU A 249 -23.07 2.54 32.35
C LEU A 249 -23.85 1.43 33.08
N ARG A 250 -24.15 0.31 32.42
CA ARG A 250 -24.83 -0.84 33.04
C ARG A 250 -23.98 -1.46 34.15
N HIS A 251 -22.68 -1.59 33.93
CA HIS A 251 -21.73 -2.05 34.95
C HIS A 251 -21.70 -1.11 36.17
N LEU A 252 -21.60 0.21 35.96
CA LEU A 252 -21.66 1.21 37.04
C LEU A 252 -22.98 1.18 37.83
N LEU A 253 -24.08 0.83 37.16
CA LEU A 253 -25.41 0.69 37.77
C LEU A 253 -25.64 -0.69 38.42
N GLY A 254 -24.64 -1.57 38.44
CA GLY A 254 -24.71 -2.90 39.05
C GLY A 254 -25.60 -3.88 38.28
N VAL A 255 -25.81 -3.66 36.97
CA VAL A 255 -26.58 -4.56 36.11
C VAL A 255 -25.64 -5.33 35.19
N THR A 256 -25.33 -6.56 35.57
CA THR A 256 -24.59 -7.53 34.75
C THR A 256 -25.59 -8.45 34.06
N GLU A 257 -26.03 -8.09 32.85
CA GLU A 257 -26.49 -9.10 31.90
C GLU A 257 -25.54 -9.09 30.72
N GLU A 258 -24.91 -10.25 30.50
CA GLU A 258 -24.11 -10.55 29.32
C GLU A 258 -25.02 -10.49 28.09
N ALA A 259 -24.92 -9.41 27.32
CA ALA A 259 -25.45 -9.40 25.96
C ALA A 259 -24.60 -10.38 25.13
N LYS A 260 -25.00 -11.65 25.09
CA LYS A 260 -24.52 -12.61 24.09
C LYS A 260 -24.95 -12.10 22.72
N HIS A 261 -24.04 -11.42 22.04
CA HIS A 261 -24.09 -11.33 20.59
C HIS A 261 -23.65 -12.67 20.03
N GLU A 262 -24.63 -13.47 19.63
CA GLU A 262 -24.45 -14.68 18.83
C GLU A 262 -23.78 -14.27 17.51
N LYS A 263 -22.47 -14.50 17.42
CA LYS A 263 -21.74 -14.43 16.17
C LYS A 263 -22.09 -15.70 15.39
N GLU A 264 -23.09 -15.62 14.53
CA GLU A 264 -23.20 -16.57 13.42
C GLU A 264 -22.09 -16.25 12.42
N THR A 265 -21.01 -17.03 12.47
CA THR A 265 -20.00 -17.10 11.42
C THR A 265 -20.32 -18.28 10.51
N ASN A 266 -20.64 -17.99 9.25
CA ASN A 266 -20.44 -18.90 8.10
C ASN A 266 -19.27 -18.36 7.27
#